data_AF-A0A3R7R6F8-F1
#
_entry.id   AF-A0A3R7R6F8-F1
#
_cell.length_a   1.000
_cell.length_b   1.000
_cell.length_c   1.000
_cell.angle_alpha   90.00
_cell.angle_beta   90.00
_cell.angle_gamma   90.00
#
_symmetry.space_group_name_H-M   'P 1'
#
loop_
_entity.id
_entity.type
_entity.pdbx_description
1 polymer ?
#
loop_
_entity_poly.entity_id
_entity_poly.type
_entity_poly.pdbx_seq_one_letter_code
_entity_poly.pdbx_strand_id
1 'polypeptide(L)'
;MASENIDFHIELFATFWDKVPTCKVSINDTEVWAGDIDGTKDKPTVIKFNHQLEADQEYNLKLDRQGKDNSQTIIENGEMIKDQMLHIKSILIDEIDIGSLVYMGVYKPEYPEPWKSEQIKAGVELPKTQKFVTEMGHNGTWTFTFRSPLYMWLLENLY
;
A
#
# COMPACT_ATOMS: atom_id res chain seq x y z
N MET A 1 3.76 11.30 28.34
CA MET A 1 3.09 10.03 28.03
C MET A 1 4.17 9.01 27.72
N ALA A 2 3.92 7.72 27.92
CA ALA A 2 4.87 6.70 27.47
C ALA A 2 4.94 6.74 25.94
N SER A 3 6.10 6.44 25.38
CA SER A 3 6.31 6.38 23.94
C SER A 3 7.24 5.23 23.61
N GLU A 4 7.07 4.63 22.44
CA GLU A 4 7.94 3.59 21.91
C GLU A 4 8.53 4.05 20.57
N ASN A 5 9.79 3.71 20.32
CA ASN A 5 10.42 3.94 19.02
C ASN A 5 10.35 2.63 18.25
N ILE A 6 9.65 2.65 17.13
CA ILE A 6 9.35 1.46 16.34
C ILE A 6 10.12 1.50 15.03
N ASP A 7 10.80 0.40 14.71
CA ASP A 7 11.49 0.20 13.45
C ASP A 7 10.56 -0.44 12.43
N PHE A 8 10.37 0.23 11.29
CA PHE A 8 9.60 -0.27 10.16
C PHE A 8 10.53 -0.71 9.04
N HIS A 9 10.24 -1.87 8.47
CA HIS A 9 10.92 -2.40 7.30
C HIS A 9 9.89 -2.91 6.30
N ILE A 10 9.77 -2.24 5.17
CA ILE A 10 8.75 -2.49 4.15
C ILE A 10 9.45 -2.93 2.86
N GLU A 11 9.03 -4.06 2.31
CA GLU A 11 9.46 -4.53 1.00
C GLU A 11 8.33 -4.36 -0.01
N LEU A 12 8.57 -3.50 -1.01
CA LEU A 12 7.66 -3.29 -2.14
C LEU A 12 8.32 -3.74 -3.43
N PHE A 13 7.53 -4.23 -4.38
CA PHE A 13 7.99 -4.44 -5.75
C PHE A 13 6.92 -4.01 -6.74
N ALA A 14 7.31 -3.85 -8.00
CA ALA A 14 6.41 -3.43 -9.05
C ALA A 14 6.46 -4.35 -10.27
N THR A 15 5.34 -4.41 -10.99
CA THR A 15 5.28 -4.91 -12.36
C THR A 15 5.08 -3.70 -13.26
N PHE A 16 5.98 -3.45 -14.21
CA PHE A 16 5.89 -2.34 -15.16
C PHE A 16 6.75 -2.63 -16.40
N TRP A 17 6.57 -1.87 -17.48
CA TRP A 17 7.37 -2.03 -18.71
C TRP A 17 7.95 -0.72 -19.26
N ASP A 18 7.37 0.43 -18.91
CA ASP A 18 7.78 1.74 -19.40
C ASP A 18 8.05 2.74 -18.26
N LYS A 19 7.05 2.96 -17.40
CA LYS A 19 7.06 3.95 -16.33
C LYS A 19 7.03 3.25 -14.98
N VAL A 20 7.97 3.61 -14.12
CA VAL A 20 8.05 3.10 -12.75
C VAL A 20 6.93 3.72 -11.90
N PRO A 21 6.21 2.95 -11.06
CA PRO A 21 5.30 3.53 -10.07
C PRO A 21 6.10 4.22 -8.96
N THR A 22 5.50 5.25 -8.36
CA THR A 22 6.01 5.88 -7.15
C THR A 22 5.16 5.48 -5.95
N CYS A 23 5.75 5.55 -4.76
CA CYS A 23 5.02 5.39 -3.52
C CYS A 23 5.46 6.47 -2.52
N LYS A 24 4.52 6.92 -1.69
CA LYS A 24 4.82 7.64 -0.46
C LYS A 24 4.44 6.78 0.73
N VAL A 25 5.29 6.74 1.74
CA VAL A 25 5.04 6.05 3.00
C VAL A 25 4.87 7.10 4.08
N SER A 26 3.80 6.97 4.86
CA SER A 26 3.55 7.83 6.01
C SER A 26 3.01 7.06 7.22
N ILE A 27 3.29 7.60 8.41
CA ILE A 27 2.59 7.26 9.64
C ILE A 27 1.64 8.42 9.94
N ASN A 28 0.33 8.14 9.95
CA ASN A 28 -0.72 9.16 9.95
C ASN A 28 -0.51 10.18 8.82
N ASP A 29 -0.17 11.42 9.15
CA ASP A 29 0.04 12.51 8.19
C ASP A 29 1.52 12.88 8.03
N THR A 30 2.42 12.16 8.70
CA THR A 30 3.86 12.37 8.62
C THR A 30 4.46 11.48 7.55
N GLU A 31 4.84 12.09 6.41
CA GLU A 31 5.61 11.43 5.35
C GLU A 31 7.00 11.05 5.90
N VAL A 32 7.35 9.77 5.80
CA VAL A 32 8.63 9.21 6.26
C VAL A 32 9.52 8.81 5.08
N TRP A 33 8.92 8.57 3.91
CA TRP A 33 9.64 8.20 2.69
C TRP A 33 8.80 8.51 1.45
N ALA A 34 9.46 8.88 0.35
CA ALA A 34 8.85 9.01 -0.96
C ALA A 34 9.87 8.66 -2.05
N GLY A 35 9.46 7.89 -3.06
CA GLY A 35 10.37 7.52 -4.15
C GLY A 35 9.77 6.55 -5.16
N ASP A 36 10.61 6.15 -6.11
CA ASP A 36 10.30 5.17 -7.14
C ASP A 36 10.33 3.74 -6.55
N ILE A 37 9.44 2.87 -7.05
CA ILE A 37 9.42 1.44 -6.75
C ILE A 37 9.78 0.66 -8.02
N ASP A 38 11.07 0.52 -8.27
CA ASP A 38 11.65 -0.21 -9.40
C ASP A 38 12.07 -1.65 -9.07
N GLY A 39 11.92 -2.06 -7.80
CA GLY A 39 12.25 -3.38 -7.32
C GLY A 39 11.40 -4.48 -7.97
N THR A 40 11.99 -5.67 -8.05
CA THR A 40 11.35 -6.90 -8.54
C THR A 40 10.96 -7.80 -7.37
N LYS A 41 10.16 -8.84 -7.62
CA LYS A 41 9.76 -9.80 -6.58
C LYS A 41 10.96 -10.41 -5.83
N ASP A 42 12.02 -10.76 -6.57
CA ASP A 42 13.23 -11.36 -6.01
C ASP A 42 14.16 -10.33 -5.36
N LYS A 43 14.18 -9.10 -5.89
CA LYS A 43 14.98 -7.98 -5.38
C LYS A 43 14.08 -6.75 -5.18
N PRO A 44 13.32 -6.68 -4.08
CA PRO A 44 12.35 -5.62 -3.85
C PRO A 44 13.03 -4.30 -3.50
N THR A 45 12.29 -3.20 -3.64
CA THR A 45 12.65 -1.91 -3.06
C THR A 45 12.43 -2.00 -1.55
N VAL A 46 13.49 -1.73 -0.80
CA VAL A 46 13.52 -1.84 0.67
C VAL A 46 13.43 -0.44 1.28
N ILE A 47 12.42 -0.22 2.12
CA ILE A 47 12.18 1.04 2.82
C ILE A 47 12.32 0.77 4.32
N LYS A 48 13.23 1.50 4.97
CA LYS A 48 13.49 1.38 6.41
C LYS A 48 13.44 2.75 7.07
N PHE A 49 12.71 2.85 8.16
CA PHE A 49 12.63 4.06 8.96
C PHE A 49 12.27 3.73 10.42
N ASN A 50 12.64 4.62 11.33
CA ASN A 50 12.20 4.58 12.72
C ASN A 50 11.12 5.65 12.94
N HIS A 51 10.12 5.36 13.76
CA HIS A 51 9.10 6.34 14.14
C HIS A 51 8.73 6.22 15.62
N GLN A 52 8.63 7.35 16.31
CA GLN A 52 8.19 7.39 17.70
C GLN A 52 6.66 7.41 17.76
N LEU A 53 6.09 6.48 18.53
CA LEU A 53 4.66 6.38 18.78
C LEU A 53 4.36 6.72 20.24
N GLU A 54 3.39 7.58 20.47
CA GLU A 54 2.81 7.80 21.79
C GLU A 54 1.89 6.62 22.15
N ALA A 55 2.02 6.13 23.38
CA ALA A 55 1.18 5.04 23.86
C ALA A 55 -0.30 5.41 23.88
N ASP A 56 -1.16 4.39 23.79
CA ASP A 56 -2.61 4.51 23.81
C ASP A 56 -3.24 5.27 22.64
N GLN A 57 -2.50 5.42 21.53
CA GLN A 57 -2.99 6.04 20.30
C GLN A 57 -3.09 5.03 19.14
N GLU A 58 -4.02 5.32 18.23
CA GLU A 58 -4.15 4.62 16.96
C GLU A 58 -3.27 5.30 15.90
N TYR A 59 -2.62 4.48 15.08
CA TYR A 59 -1.75 4.91 14.00
C TYR A 59 -2.13 4.23 12.69
N ASN A 60 -1.88 4.95 11.60
CA ASN A 60 -2.13 4.49 10.25
C ASN A 60 -0.82 4.47 9.47
N LEU A 61 -0.31 3.28 9.16
CA LEU A 61 0.72 3.11 8.13
C LEU A 61 0.04 3.22 6.77
N LYS A 62 0.40 4.24 5.99
CA LYS A 62 -0.18 4.51 4.68
C LYS A 62 0.88 4.31 3.59
N LEU A 63 0.49 3.60 2.54
CA LEU A 63 1.22 3.46 1.28
C LEU A 63 0.40 4.16 0.20
N ASP A 64 0.81 5.36 -0.20
CA ASP A 64 0.17 6.12 -1.27
C ASP A 64 0.86 5.86 -2.60
N ARG A 65 0.25 4.99 -3.41
CA ARG A 65 0.75 4.62 -4.74
C ARG A 65 0.37 5.69 -5.75
N GLN A 66 1.35 6.13 -6.53
CA GLN A 66 1.17 7.09 -7.62
C GLN A 66 1.93 6.65 -8.88
N GLY A 67 1.86 7.48 -9.93
CA GLY A 67 2.65 7.30 -11.14
C GLY A 67 1.95 6.57 -12.28
N LYS A 68 0.74 6.01 -12.07
CA LYS A 68 -0.05 5.42 -13.15
C LYS A 68 -0.88 6.48 -13.88
N ASP A 69 -0.87 6.45 -15.20
CA ASP A 69 -1.86 7.13 -16.05
C ASP A 69 -2.43 6.16 -17.09
N ASN A 70 -3.26 6.66 -18.01
CA ASN A 70 -3.96 5.83 -19.00
C ASN A 70 -3.01 5.09 -19.96
N SER A 71 -1.73 5.47 -20.05
CA SER A 71 -0.75 4.76 -20.88
C SER A 71 -0.14 3.53 -20.19
N GLN A 72 -0.28 3.40 -18.86
CA GLN A 72 0.24 2.28 -18.05
C GLN A 72 -0.77 1.14 -17.85
N THR A 73 -1.76 1.07 -18.73
CA THR A 73 -2.64 -0.09 -18.93
C THR A 73 -2.86 -0.25 -20.43
N ILE A 74 -2.52 -1.41 -20.99
CA ILE A 74 -2.77 -1.72 -22.41
C ILE A 74 -3.78 -2.86 -22.48
N ILE A 75 -4.90 -2.59 -23.14
CA ILE A 75 -5.97 -3.54 -23.40
C ILE A 75 -6.03 -3.80 -24.90
N GLU A 76 -5.92 -5.07 -25.31
CA GLU A 76 -6.09 -5.51 -26.69
C GLU A 76 -7.19 -6.57 -26.75
N ASN A 77 -8.15 -6.41 -27.67
CA ASN A 77 -9.30 -7.33 -27.81
C ASN A 77 -10.09 -7.58 -26.51
N GLY A 78 -10.11 -6.61 -25.59
CA GLY A 78 -10.77 -6.71 -24.29
C GLY A 78 -9.95 -7.41 -23.20
N GLU A 79 -8.73 -7.86 -23.50
CA GLU A 79 -7.81 -8.46 -22.54
C GLU A 79 -6.73 -7.46 -22.13
N MET A 80 -6.42 -7.43 -20.84
CA MET A 80 -5.33 -6.62 -20.30
C MET A 80 -3.99 -7.33 -20.60
N ILE A 81 -3.22 -6.78 -21.54
CA ILE A 81 -1.95 -7.36 -21.97
C ILE A 81 -0.78 -6.83 -21.14
N LYS A 82 -0.88 -5.57 -20.68
CA LYS A 82 0.14 -4.95 -19.82
C LYS A 82 -0.52 -4.06 -18.78
N ASP A 83 0.01 -4.12 -17.56
CA ASP A 83 -0.41 -3.24 -16.48
C ASP A 83 0.72 -2.87 -15.53
N GLN A 84 0.74 -1.62 -15.10
CA GLN A 84 1.60 -1.17 -14.01
C GLN A 84 0.94 -1.53 -12.67
N MET A 85 1.63 -2.30 -11.83
CA MET A 85 1.16 -2.78 -10.53
C MET A 85 2.18 -2.45 -9.43
N LEU A 86 1.70 -2.19 -8.21
CA LEU A 86 2.52 -2.12 -6.99
C LEU A 86 2.10 -3.27 -6.06
N HIS A 87 3.08 -3.95 -5.49
CA HIS A 87 2.88 -5.11 -4.65
C HIS A 87 3.55 -4.94 -3.29
N ILE A 88 2.83 -5.28 -2.24
CA ILE A 88 3.38 -5.43 -0.89
C ILE A 88 3.94 -6.84 -0.79
N LYS A 89 5.26 -6.97 -0.64
CA LYS A 89 5.90 -8.27 -0.44
C LYS A 89 5.89 -8.69 1.02
N SER A 90 6.32 -7.79 1.90
CA SER A 90 6.33 -8.00 3.34
C SER A 90 6.41 -6.66 4.08
N ILE A 91 5.93 -6.67 5.31
CA ILE A 91 6.07 -5.57 6.25
C ILE A 91 6.55 -6.18 7.56
N LEU A 92 7.71 -5.74 8.02
CA LEU A 92 8.24 -6.07 9.34
C LEU A 92 8.15 -4.82 10.21
N ILE A 93 7.73 -5.01 11.44
CA ILE A 93 7.69 -3.95 12.46
C ILE A 93 8.40 -4.47 13.71
N ASP A 94 9.43 -3.77 14.18
CA ASP A 94 10.36 -4.23 15.22
C ASP A 94 10.90 -5.66 14.95
N GLU A 95 11.35 -5.89 13.72
CA GLU A 95 11.85 -7.19 13.23
C GLU A 95 10.80 -8.33 13.20
N ILE A 96 9.54 -8.06 13.57
CA ILE A 96 8.43 -9.02 13.49
C ILE A 96 7.74 -8.87 12.13
N ASP A 97 7.73 -9.94 11.33
CA ASP A 97 6.91 -10.01 10.12
C ASP A 97 5.42 -10.08 10.50
N ILE A 98 4.64 -9.10 10.03
CA ILE A 98 3.20 -9.04 10.34
C ILE A 98 2.39 -10.06 9.52
N GLY A 99 3.01 -10.78 8.58
CA GLY A 99 2.45 -11.94 7.90
C GLY A 99 1.09 -11.66 7.28
N SER A 100 0.07 -12.42 7.69
CA SER A 100 -1.31 -12.26 7.18
C SER A 100 -1.99 -10.97 7.60
N LEU A 101 -1.47 -10.22 8.58
CA LEU A 101 -2.07 -8.95 9.00
C LEU A 101 -2.06 -7.89 7.89
N VAL A 102 -1.17 -8.01 6.89
CA VAL A 102 -1.23 -7.17 5.68
C VAL A 102 -2.61 -7.22 5.03
N TYR A 103 -3.34 -8.33 5.13
CA TYR A 103 -4.67 -8.44 4.54
C TYR A 103 -5.76 -7.67 5.32
N MET A 104 -5.47 -7.21 6.54
CA MET A 104 -6.34 -6.27 7.27
C MET A 104 -6.25 -4.85 6.71
N GLY A 105 -5.22 -4.55 5.91
CA GLY A 105 -5.09 -3.28 5.23
C GLY A 105 -6.29 -2.98 4.33
N VAL A 106 -6.66 -1.70 4.30
CA VAL A 106 -7.77 -1.18 3.49
C VAL A 106 -7.20 -0.33 2.37
N TYR A 107 -7.47 -0.73 1.13
CA TYR A 107 -7.08 -0.01 -0.06
C TYR A 107 -8.19 0.90 -0.54
N LYS A 108 -7.89 2.18 -0.78
CA LYS A 108 -8.78 3.18 -1.36
C LYS A 108 -8.25 3.56 -2.75
N PRO A 109 -8.76 2.95 -3.83
CA PRO A 109 -8.33 3.25 -5.19
C PRO A 109 -8.80 4.63 -5.66
N GLU A 110 -7.97 5.25 -6.48
CA GLU A 110 -8.30 6.42 -7.30
C GLU A 110 -8.54 5.96 -8.73
N TYR A 111 -9.81 5.71 -9.06
CA TYR A 111 -10.20 5.27 -10.40
C TYR A 111 -9.98 6.38 -11.44
N PRO A 112 -9.23 6.11 -12.53
CA PRO A 112 -8.91 7.13 -13.52
C PRO A 112 -10.10 7.47 -14.42
N GLU A 113 -10.12 8.69 -14.95
CA GLU A 113 -11.01 9.08 -16.04
C GLU A 113 -10.34 8.80 -17.40
N PRO A 114 -11.10 8.42 -18.45
CA PRO A 114 -12.57 8.33 -18.50
C PRO A 114 -13.15 7.02 -17.98
N TRP A 115 -12.30 6.03 -17.65
CA TRP A 115 -12.73 4.67 -17.28
C TRP A 115 -13.79 4.68 -16.17
N LYS A 116 -13.56 5.47 -15.10
CA LYS A 116 -14.51 5.60 -13.99
C LYS A 116 -15.89 6.04 -14.47
N SER A 117 -15.97 7.10 -15.27
CA SER A 117 -17.25 7.59 -15.81
C SER A 117 -17.92 6.57 -16.73
N GLU A 118 -17.15 5.82 -17.51
CA GLU A 118 -17.65 4.75 -18.39
C GLU A 118 -18.25 3.59 -17.60
N GLN A 119 -17.58 3.13 -16.53
CA GLN A 119 -18.09 2.09 -15.63
C GLN A 119 -19.41 2.51 -14.98
N ILE A 120 -19.47 3.75 -14.47
CA ILE A 120 -20.69 4.28 -13.87
C ILE A 120 -21.84 4.34 -14.89
N LYS A 121 -21.58 4.79 -16.13
CA LYS A 121 -22.58 4.79 -17.21
C LYS A 121 -23.05 3.39 -17.60
N ALA A 122 -22.17 2.39 -17.49
CA ALA A 122 -22.50 0.98 -17.67
C ALA A 122 -23.27 0.37 -16.47
N GLY A 123 -23.56 1.15 -15.44
CA GLY A 123 -24.29 0.69 -14.25
C GLY A 123 -23.42 -0.05 -13.24
N VAL A 124 -22.09 0.03 -13.34
CA VAL A 124 -21.15 -0.60 -12.42
C VAL A 124 -20.95 0.28 -11.19
N GLU A 125 -21.17 -0.30 -10.01
CA GLU A 125 -20.83 0.33 -8.74
C GLU A 125 -19.36 0.10 -8.40
N LEU A 126 -18.57 1.17 -8.37
CA LEU A 126 -17.14 1.09 -8.07
C LEU A 126 -16.91 1.06 -6.55
N PRO A 127 -16.19 0.07 -6.01
CA PRO A 127 -15.97 -0.03 -4.57
C PRO A 127 -15.11 1.14 -4.11
N LYS A 128 -15.59 1.87 -3.09
CA LYS A 128 -14.85 3.00 -2.49
C LYS A 128 -13.58 2.53 -1.77
N THR A 129 -13.63 1.32 -1.22
CA THR A 129 -12.51 0.66 -0.55
C THR A 129 -12.52 -0.83 -0.86
N GLN A 130 -11.36 -1.44 -0.77
CA GLN A 130 -11.14 -2.87 -0.98
C GLN A 130 -10.33 -3.40 0.22
N LYS A 131 -10.71 -4.58 0.73
CA LYS A 131 -10.00 -5.29 1.80
C LYS A 131 -9.25 -6.47 1.23
N PHE A 132 -8.26 -6.98 1.97
CA PHE A 132 -7.46 -8.14 1.56
C PHE A 132 -6.67 -7.90 0.26
N VAL A 133 -6.31 -6.65 -0.02
CA VAL A 133 -5.56 -6.25 -1.20
C VAL A 133 -4.11 -5.99 -0.82
N THR A 134 -3.18 -6.73 -1.43
CA THR A 134 -1.73 -6.50 -1.36
C THR A 134 -1.14 -6.14 -2.73
N GLU A 135 -1.92 -6.31 -3.79
CA GLU A 135 -1.58 -5.97 -5.17
C GLU A 135 -2.50 -4.83 -5.61
N MET A 136 -1.93 -3.63 -5.73
CA MET A 136 -2.68 -2.44 -6.09
C MET A 136 -2.49 -2.20 -7.58
N GLY A 137 -3.58 -2.00 -8.33
CA GLY A 137 -3.57 -1.74 -9.78
C GLY A 137 -3.83 -0.28 -10.18
N HIS A 138 -4.66 0.45 -9.43
CA HIS A 138 -4.87 1.88 -9.61
C HIS A 138 -3.91 2.70 -8.74
N ASN A 139 -3.82 4.01 -8.98
CA ASN A 139 -3.29 4.91 -7.95
C ASN A 139 -4.20 4.87 -6.72
N GLY A 140 -3.69 5.33 -5.58
CA GLY A 140 -4.47 5.45 -4.35
C GLY A 140 -3.74 4.91 -3.13
N THR A 141 -4.44 4.91 -2.00
CA THR A 141 -3.81 4.70 -0.70
C THR A 141 -4.21 3.37 -0.09
N TRP A 142 -3.23 2.55 0.25
CA TRP A 142 -3.41 1.40 1.14
C TRP A 142 -3.09 1.82 2.58
N THR A 143 -3.95 1.47 3.53
CA THR A 143 -3.82 1.89 4.93
C THR A 143 -3.93 0.69 5.86
N PHE A 144 -2.94 0.53 6.74
CA PHE A 144 -2.95 -0.43 7.83
C PHE A 144 -3.02 0.29 9.17
N THR A 145 -4.10 0.03 9.90
CA THR A 145 -4.42 0.67 11.17
C THR A 145 -4.01 -0.25 12.32
N PHE A 146 -3.27 0.29 13.29
CA PHE A 146 -2.80 -0.43 14.47
C PHE A 146 -2.74 0.51 15.69
N ARG A 147 -2.55 -0.04 16.90
CA ARG A 147 -2.52 0.73 18.14
C ARG A 147 -1.21 0.53 18.89
N SER A 148 -0.71 1.60 19.53
CA SER A 148 0.41 1.55 20.46
C SER A 148 -0.07 1.27 21.90
N PRO A 149 0.59 0.41 22.71
CA PRO A 149 1.82 -0.32 22.42
C PRO A 149 1.68 -1.41 21.36
N LEU A 150 2.53 -1.38 20.33
CA LEU A 150 2.39 -2.24 19.16
C LEU A 150 2.47 -3.73 19.50
N TYR A 151 3.40 -4.11 20.38
CA TYR A 151 3.58 -5.52 20.75
C TYR A 151 2.30 -6.14 21.34
N MET A 152 1.58 -5.38 22.17
CA MET A 152 0.30 -5.83 22.73
C MET A 152 -0.76 -5.98 21.64
N TRP A 153 -0.85 -5.00 20.74
CA TRP A 153 -1.79 -5.05 19.62
C TRP A 153 -1.50 -6.24 18.68
N LEU A 154 -0.22 -6.53 18.40
CA LEU A 154 0.18 -7.69 17.59
C LEU A 154 -0.27 -9.00 18.25
N LEU A 155 -0.06 -9.18 19.56
CA LEU A 155 -0.51 -10.38 20.28
C LEU A 155 -2.02 -10.60 20.20
N GLU A 156 -2.81 -9.52 20.21
CA GLU A 156 -4.27 -9.56 20.14
C GLU A 156 -4.80 -9.91 18.73
N ASN A 157 -3.99 -9.69 17.68
CA ASN A 157 -4.42 -9.82 16.29
C ASN A 157 -3.72 -10.96 15.52
N LEU A 158 -2.60 -11.51 16.02
CA LEU A 158 -1.87 -12.61 15.38
C LEU A 158 -2.48 -14.02 15.61
N TYR A 159 -3.51 -14.15 16.46
CA TYR A 159 -4.13 -15.44 16.82
C TYR A 159 -5.65 -15.45 16.68
#